data_AF-A0A7G9YY35-F1
#
_entry.id   AF-A0A7G9YY35-F1
#
_cell.length_a   1.000
_cell.length_b   1.000
_cell.length_c   1.000
_cell.angle_alpha   90.00
_cell.angle_beta   90.00
_cell.angle_gamma   90.00
#
_symmetry.space_group_name_H-M   'P 1'
#
loop_
_entity.id
_entity.type
_entity.pdbx_description
1 polymer ?
#
loop_
_entity_poly.entity_id
_entity_poly.type
_entity_poly.pdbx_seq_one_letter_code
_entity_poly.pdbx_strand_id
1 'polypeptide(L)'
;MLRKSGGNLKQKYRGHMNTKIVCIVGLGYVGLPLAEAFSKHLKVIGFDIDEEKVKRLSESNNKETLEFISNPSKIKQADFVLICVPTPVTKSKEPDLSYVKSAAEIAGKNLKKGAIVVLESTIYPSVTEEFVAPILDLENESGLKCGADFKIGYSPERINPGDEAHTLDKITKIVAGMDEETTEILAELYGLITNVYKAKDIKTAEAAKVIENIR
;
A
#
# COMPACT_ATOMS: atom_id res chain seq x y z
N MET A 1 -14.28 17.78 -28.54
CA MET A 1 -14.36 16.32 -28.78
C MET A 1 -13.28 15.65 -27.93
N LEU A 2 -13.57 15.39 -26.65
CA LEU A 2 -12.58 14.86 -25.70
C LEU A 2 -12.50 13.33 -25.86
N ARG A 3 -11.33 12.83 -26.27
CA ARG A 3 -11.06 11.39 -26.37
C ARG A 3 -11.02 10.79 -24.96
N LYS A 4 -12.00 9.92 -24.68
CA LYS A 4 -11.96 8.96 -23.57
C LYS A 4 -10.84 7.94 -23.87
N SER A 5 -9.67 8.09 -23.26
CA SER A 5 -8.63 7.07 -23.27
C SER A 5 -8.16 6.79 -21.84
N GLY A 6 -9.09 6.30 -21.02
CA GLY A 6 -8.80 5.55 -19.80
C GLY A 6 -9.51 4.21 -19.94
N GLY A 7 -8.77 3.13 -20.18
CA GLY A 7 -9.33 1.78 -20.16
C GLY A 7 -9.91 1.49 -18.78
N ASN A 8 -11.12 0.94 -18.72
CA ASN A 8 -11.84 0.64 -17.48
C ASN A 8 -10.98 -0.27 -16.56
N LEU A 9 -10.53 0.22 -15.41
CA LEU A 9 -9.65 -0.52 -14.48
C LEU A 9 -10.38 -1.74 -13.92
N LYS A 10 -11.69 -1.65 -13.66
CA LYS A 10 -12.51 -2.79 -13.24
C LYS A 10 -12.40 -3.93 -14.25
N GLN A 11 -12.35 -3.63 -15.55
CA GLN A 11 -12.12 -4.66 -16.58
C GLN A 11 -10.70 -5.23 -16.54
N LYS A 12 -9.69 -4.41 -16.21
CA LYS A 12 -8.27 -4.84 -16.05
C LYS A 12 -8.07 -5.79 -14.85
N TYR A 13 -8.87 -5.67 -13.80
CA TYR A 13 -8.73 -6.45 -12.56
C TYR A 13 -9.73 -7.60 -12.42
N ARG A 14 -10.92 -7.50 -13.03
CA ARG A 14 -11.97 -8.52 -12.98
C ARG A 14 -11.47 -9.89 -13.45
N GLY A 15 -11.56 -10.90 -12.58
CA GLY A 15 -11.21 -12.29 -12.88
C GLY A 15 -9.71 -12.57 -13.07
N HIS A 16 -8.84 -11.58 -12.81
CA HIS A 16 -7.39 -11.67 -13.04
C HIS A 16 -6.57 -11.31 -11.80
N MET A 17 -7.16 -11.30 -10.60
CA MET A 17 -6.43 -10.92 -9.39
C MET A 17 -5.22 -11.83 -9.17
N ASN A 18 -5.36 -13.15 -9.40
CA ASN A 18 -4.31 -14.15 -9.24
C ASN A 18 -3.06 -13.95 -10.12
N THR A 19 -3.15 -13.14 -11.18
CA THR A 19 -2.00 -12.81 -12.05
C THR A 19 -1.37 -11.46 -11.70
N LYS A 20 -1.91 -10.73 -10.73
CA LYS A 20 -1.39 -9.42 -10.31
C LYS A 20 -0.20 -9.58 -9.39
N ILE A 21 0.69 -8.60 -9.44
CA ILE A 21 1.87 -8.53 -8.59
C ILE A 21 1.66 -7.43 -7.55
N VAL A 22 1.87 -7.78 -6.29
CA VAL A 22 1.85 -6.82 -5.17
C VAL A 22 3.29 -6.53 -4.76
N CYS A 23 3.67 -5.25 -4.70
CA CYS A 23 4.92 -4.82 -4.10
C CYS A 23 4.62 -4.21 -2.73
N ILE A 24 5.30 -4.68 -1.69
CA ILE A 24 5.27 -4.09 -0.36
C ILE A 24 6.54 -3.27 -0.18
N VAL A 25 6.43 -1.98 0.15
CA VAL A 25 7.55 -1.06 0.40
C VAL A 25 7.66 -0.84 1.90
N GLY A 26 8.74 -1.34 2.50
CA GLY A 26 8.98 -1.38 3.95
C GLY A 26 8.58 -2.73 4.54
N LEU A 27 9.56 -3.52 5.00
CA LEU A 27 9.39 -4.86 5.56
C LEU A 27 9.48 -4.86 7.09
N GLY A 28 8.76 -3.91 7.69
CA GLY A 28 8.60 -3.80 9.14
C GLY A 28 7.47 -4.69 9.67
N TYR A 29 6.98 -4.36 10.86
CA TYR A 29 5.91 -5.11 11.55
C TYR A 29 4.57 -5.13 10.80
N VAL A 30 4.36 -4.20 9.86
CA VAL A 30 3.20 -4.15 8.97
C VAL A 30 3.47 -4.89 7.67
N GLY A 31 4.51 -4.45 6.95
CA GLY A 31 4.72 -4.86 5.58
C GLY A 31 5.15 -6.33 5.46
N LEU A 32 5.96 -6.85 6.38
CA LEU A 32 6.36 -8.26 6.32
C LEU A 32 5.15 -9.21 6.48
N PRO A 33 4.28 -9.09 7.50
CA PRO A 33 3.06 -9.90 7.58
C PRO A 33 2.14 -9.77 6.36
N LEU A 34 1.97 -8.56 5.79
CA LEU A 34 1.21 -8.38 4.55
C LEU A 34 1.85 -9.12 3.38
N ALA A 35 3.18 -9.01 3.22
CA ALA A 35 3.90 -9.69 2.16
C ALA A 35 3.72 -11.21 2.25
N GLU A 36 3.84 -11.77 3.46
CA GLU A 36 3.63 -13.20 3.69
C GLU A 36 2.18 -13.64 3.46
N ALA A 37 1.20 -12.85 3.91
CA ALA A 37 -0.21 -13.16 3.71
C ALA A 37 -0.58 -13.15 2.23
N PHE A 38 -0.21 -12.10 1.49
CA PHE A 38 -0.48 -12.01 0.05
C PHE A 38 0.25 -13.08 -0.75
N SER A 39 1.44 -13.52 -0.33
CA SER A 39 2.22 -14.54 -1.04
C SER A 39 1.53 -15.91 -1.12
N LYS A 40 0.53 -16.16 -0.26
CA LYS A 40 -0.31 -17.36 -0.33
C LYS A 40 -1.27 -17.37 -1.54
N HIS A 41 -1.48 -16.21 -2.15
CA HIS A 41 -2.47 -16.01 -3.22
C HIS A 41 -1.87 -15.43 -4.50
N LEU A 42 -0.85 -14.58 -4.38
CA LEU A 42 -0.29 -13.76 -5.45
C LEU A 42 1.25 -13.81 -5.48
N LYS A 43 1.82 -13.36 -6.59
CA LYS A 43 3.25 -13.00 -6.62
C LYS A 43 3.46 -11.70 -5.85
N VAL A 44 4.42 -11.71 -4.93
CA VAL A 44 4.74 -10.61 -4.04
C VAL A 44 6.20 -10.25 -4.15
N ILE A 45 6.45 -8.95 -4.22
CA ILE A 45 7.77 -8.34 -4.15
C ILE A 45 7.84 -7.58 -2.81
N GLY A 46 8.68 -8.03 -1.89
CA GLY A 46 8.97 -7.31 -0.65
C GLY A 46 10.21 -6.44 -0.82
N PHE A 47 10.05 -5.12 -0.80
CA PHE A 47 11.14 -4.16 -0.92
C PHE A 47 11.46 -3.50 0.42
N ASP A 48 12.73 -3.45 0.79
CA ASP A 48 13.23 -2.65 1.91
C ASP A 48 14.61 -2.05 1.55
N ILE A 49 14.89 -0.84 2.04
CA ILE A 49 16.16 -0.15 1.80
C ILE A 49 17.32 -0.78 2.60
N ASP A 50 17.00 -1.53 3.66
CA ASP A 50 17.96 -2.23 4.49
C ASP A 50 18.38 -3.55 3.82
N GLU A 51 19.55 -3.53 3.15
CA GLU A 51 20.10 -4.69 2.44
C GLU A 51 20.38 -5.89 3.34
N GLU A 52 20.81 -5.65 4.59
CA GLU A 52 21.09 -6.72 5.55
C GLU A 52 19.79 -7.41 5.98
N LYS A 53 18.74 -6.63 6.23
CA LYS A 53 17.39 -7.16 6.50
C LYS A 53 16.89 -7.98 5.31
N VAL A 54 16.98 -7.45 4.09
CA VAL A 54 16.56 -8.17 2.87
C VAL A 54 17.33 -9.48 2.74
N LYS A 55 18.65 -9.47 2.95
CA LYS A 55 19.47 -10.69 2.88
C LYS A 55 19.01 -11.73 3.89
N ARG A 56 18.82 -11.35 5.16
CA ARG A 56 18.34 -12.25 6.22
C ARG A 56 16.95 -12.83 5.92
N LEU A 57 16.04 -12.00 5.40
CA LEU A 57 14.70 -12.43 5.00
C LEU A 57 14.77 -13.40 3.82
N SER A 58 15.60 -13.13 2.81
CA SER A 58 15.81 -14.02 1.66
C SER A 58 16.39 -15.38 2.06
N GLU A 59 17.34 -15.41 2.99
CA GLU A 59 17.95 -16.67 3.49
C GLU A 59 16.92 -17.58 4.20
N SER A 60 15.92 -16.99 4.84
CA SER A 60 14.84 -17.72 5.54
C SER A 60 13.58 -17.89 4.69
N ASN A 61 13.56 -17.35 3.47
CA ASN A 61 12.40 -17.39 2.60
C ASN A 61 12.28 -18.74 1.90
N ASN A 62 11.20 -19.45 2.19
CA ASN A 62 10.85 -20.73 1.57
C ASN A 62 9.69 -20.63 0.57
N LYS A 63 9.25 -19.41 0.22
CA LYS A 63 8.07 -19.18 -0.62
C LYS A 63 8.50 -18.73 -2.02
N GLU A 64 8.17 -19.51 -3.05
CA GLU A 64 8.46 -19.15 -4.46
C GLU A 64 7.70 -17.91 -4.95
N THR A 65 6.56 -17.62 -4.32
CA THR A 65 5.68 -16.50 -4.65
C THR A 65 6.08 -15.20 -3.96
N LEU A 66 7.08 -15.20 -3.08
CA LEU A 66 7.56 -14.02 -2.36
C LEU A 66 9.04 -13.81 -2.70
N GLU A 67 9.38 -12.65 -3.23
CA GLU A 67 10.77 -12.24 -3.45
C GLU A 67 11.10 -11.04 -2.57
N PHE A 68 12.16 -11.12 -1.78
CA PHE A 68 12.69 -9.97 -1.03
C PHE A 68 13.83 -9.30 -1.79
N ILE A 69 13.76 -7.97 -1.95
CA ILE A 69 14.68 -7.17 -2.75
C ILE A 69 15.09 -5.87 -2.04
N SER A 70 16.30 -5.39 -2.32
CA SER A 70 16.76 -4.04 -1.99
C SER A 70 16.96 -3.16 -3.22
N ASN A 71 16.88 -3.73 -4.42
CA ASN A 71 16.95 -2.98 -5.68
C ASN A 71 15.54 -2.52 -6.10
N PRO A 72 15.25 -1.21 -6.11
CA PRO A 72 13.90 -0.70 -6.37
C PRO A 72 13.42 -0.89 -7.82
N SER A 73 14.31 -1.22 -8.76
CA SER A 73 13.96 -1.37 -10.18
C SER A 73 12.90 -2.44 -10.47
N LYS A 74 12.69 -3.39 -9.55
CA LYS A 74 11.65 -4.42 -9.68
C LYS A 74 10.25 -3.94 -9.30
N ILE A 75 10.10 -2.80 -8.62
CA ILE A 75 8.80 -2.18 -8.29
C ILE A 75 7.97 -1.96 -9.57
N LYS A 76 8.62 -1.70 -10.71
CA LYS A 76 7.96 -1.51 -12.03
C LYS A 76 7.15 -2.71 -12.54
N GLN A 77 7.29 -3.88 -11.90
CA GLN A 77 6.51 -5.06 -12.22
C GLN A 77 5.14 -5.04 -11.51
N ALA A 78 5.02 -4.35 -10.38
CA ALA A 78 3.87 -4.42 -9.50
C ALA A 78 2.63 -3.70 -10.04
N ASP A 79 1.48 -4.36 -9.95
CA ASP A 79 0.15 -3.75 -10.17
C ASP A 79 -0.31 -2.96 -8.96
N PHE A 80 0.09 -3.42 -7.77
CA PHE A 80 -0.17 -2.74 -6.49
C PHE A 80 1.15 -2.41 -5.81
N VAL A 81 1.28 -1.21 -5.25
CA VAL A 81 2.42 -0.79 -4.43
C VAL A 81 1.90 -0.33 -3.07
N LEU A 82 2.12 -1.13 -2.02
CA LEU A 82 1.68 -0.84 -0.66
C LEU A 82 2.84 -0.25 0.14
N ILE A 83 2.71 1.02 0.55
CA ILE A 83 3.72 1.74 1.34
C ILE A 83 3.45 1.48 2.82
N CYS A 84 4.34 0.72 3.45
CA CYS A 84 4.26 0.18 4.81
C CYS A 84 5.44 0.66 5.69
N VAL A 85 5.87 1.91 5.50
CA VAL A 85 7.01 2.50 6.23
C VAL A 85 6.54 3.17 7.54
N PRO A 86 7.41 3.28 8.56
CA PRO A 86 7.01 3.89 9.82
C PRO A 86 6.71 5.39 9.66
N THR A 87 5.83 5.89 10.52
CA THR A 87 5.55 7.33 10.71
C THR A 87 5.83 7.69 12.17
N PRO A 88 7.11 7.74 12.59
CA PRO A 88 7.45 8.02 13.97
C PRO A 88 6.95 9.41 14.37
N VAL A 89 6.65 9.63 15.64
CA VAL A 89 6.30 10.97 16.12
C VAL A 89 7.56 11.78 16.39
N THR A 90 7.57 13.04 15.93
CA THR A 90 8.63 14.01 16.22
C THR A 90 8.58 14.45 17.68
N LYS A 91 9.60 15.19 18.13
CA LYS A 91 9.62 15.81 19.47
C LYS A 91 8.42 16.72 19.73
N SER A 92 7.81 17.27 18.67
CA SER A 92 6.62 18.12 18.73
C SER A 92 5.30 17.33 18.78
N LYS A 93 5.34 15.99 18.87
CA LYS A 93 4.18 15.08 18.79
C LYS A 93 3.45 15.09 17.44
N GLU A 94 4.12 15.52 16.39
CA GLU A 94 3.62 15.49 15.01
C GLU A 94 4.18 14.26 14.29
N PRO A 95 3.46 13.66 13.33
CA PRO A 95 4.00 12.57 12.52
C PRO A 95 5.17 13.04 11.66
N ASP A 96 6.25 12.26 11.64
CA ASP A 96 7.35 12.40 10.70
C ASP A 96 7.02 11.67 9.39
N LEU A 97 6.68 12.45 8.38
CA LEU A 97 6.34 11.94 7.04
C LEU A 97 7.57 11.72 6.14
N SER A 98 8.80 12.01 6.60
CA SER A 98 10.01 11.87 5.78
C SER A 98 10.18 10.46 5.22
N TYR A 99 9.83 9.44 6.01
CA TYR A 99 9.85 8.03 5.59
C TYR A 99 8.84 7.74 4.48
N VAL A 100 7.62 8.26 4.60
CA VAL A 100 6.56 8.08 3.58
C VAL A 100 6.93 8.80 2.29
N LYS A 101 7.46 10.03 2.37
CA LYS A 101 7.94 10.78 1.21
C LYS A 101 9.08 10.05 0.50
N SER A 102 10.09 9.60 1.24
CA SER A 102 11.20 8.83 0.68
C SER A 102 10.71 7.54 -0.01
N ALA A 103 9.76 6.83 0.61
CA ALA A 103 9.14 5.65 -0.01
C ALA A 103 8.35 5.99 -1.28
N ALA A 104 7.61 7.10 -1.27
CA ALA A 104 6.85 7.58 -2.42
C ALA A 104 7.77 7.99 -3.59
N GLU A 105 8.90 8.64 -3.32
CA GLU A 105 9.91 8.97 -4.34
C GLU A 105 10.50 7.71 -4.97
N ILE A 106 10.89 6.73 -4.16
CA ILE A 106 11.44 5.45 -4.64
C ILE A 106 10.40 4.70 -5.49
N ALA A 107 9.16 4.64 -5.01
CA ALA A 107 8.05 4.02 -5.73
C ALA A 107 7.77 4.76 -7.04
N GLY A 108 7.74 6.11 -7.02
CA GLY A 108 7.49 6.98 -8.17
C GLY A 108 8.48 6.75 -9.31
N LYS A 109 9.79 6.74 -9.00
CA LYS A 109 10.87 6.45 -9.97
C LYS A 109 10.72 5.11 -10.69
N ASN A 110 9.96 4.19 -10.10
CA ASN A 110 9.79 2.82 -10.59
C ASN A 110 8.32 2.48 -10.84
N LEU A 111 7.42 3.47 -10.86
CA LEU A 111 5.98 3.22 -10.94
C LEU A 111 5.58 2.89 -12.39
N LYS A 112 4.77 1.86 -12.57
CA LYS A 112 4.21 1.53 -13.89
C LYS A 112 2.85 2.19 -14.10
N LYS A 113 2.55 2.55 -15.35
CA LYS A 113 1.22 3.01 -15.73
C LYS A 113 0.15 1.94 -15.45
N GLY A 114 -0.94 2.37 -14.83
CA GLY A 114 -2.08 1.59 -14.40
C GLY A 114 -1.88 0.85 -13.09
N ALA A 115 -0.84 1.19 -12.32
CA ALA A 115 -0.66 0.73 -10.95
C ALA A 115 -1.63 1.41 -9.98
N ILE A 116 -1.84 0.78 -8.82
CA ILE A 116 -2.56 1.33 -7.69
C ILE A 116 -1.58 1.41 -6.50
N VAL A 117 -1.33 2.63 -6.02
CA VAL A 117 -0.48 2.86 -4.84
C VAL A 117 -1.35 2.96 -3.60
N VAL A 118 -1.05 2.19 -2.57
CA VAL A 118 -1.81 2.16 -1.33
C VAL A 118 -0.94 2.63 -0.18
N LEU A 119 -1.39 3.63 0.57
CA LEU A 119 -0.77 3.98 1.84
C LEU A 119 -1.32 3.05 2.93
N GLU A 120 -0.42 2.31 3.59
CA GLU A 120 -0.72 1.49 4.79
C GLU A 120 -0.23 2.17 6.07
N SER A 121 0.84 2.95 5.95
CA SER A 121 1.37 3.81 7.01
C SER A 121 0.27 4.65 7.65
N THR A 122 0.23 4.68 8.99
CA THR A 122 -0.70 5.56 9.71
C THR A 122 -0.26 7.00 9.50
N ILE A 123 -1.06 7.76 8.78
CA ILE A 123 -0.99 9.22 8.72
C ILE A 123 -2.00 9.75 9.74
N TYR A 124 -1.59 10.68 10.60
CA TYR A 124 -2.52 11.28 11.54
C TYR A 124 -3.52 12.16 10.76
N PRO A 125 -4.75 12.33 11.26
CA PRO A 125 -5.81 13.02 10.53
C PRO A 125 -5.45 14.50 10.30
N SER A 126 -4.95 14.78 9.11
CA SER A 126 -4.70 16.11 8.61
C SER A 126 -5.33 16.19 7.22
N VAL A 127 -6.66 16.15 7.20
CA VAL A 127 -7.53 16.61 6.11
C VAL A 127 -6.87 16.54 4.72
N THR A 128 -6.56 15.34 4.22
CA THR A 128 -6.12 15.10 2.82
C THR A 128 -4.74 15.67 2.42
N GLU A 129 -4.22 16.75 3.02
CA GLU A 129 -2.98 17.43 2.61
C GLU A 129 -1.71 16.59 2.85
N GLU A 130 -1.66 15.82 3.93
CA GLU A 130 -0.56 14.87 4.17
C GLU A 130 -0.58 13.67 3.21
N PHE A 131 -1.75 13.37 2.61
CA PHE A 131 -1.87 12.42 1.50
C PHE A 131 -1.40 13.02 0.18
N VAL A 132 -1.58 14.34 0.00
CA VAL A 132 -1.17 15.07 -1.22
C VAL A 132 0.33 15.05 -1.41
N ALA A 133 1.14 15.22 -0.37
CA ALA A 133 2.59 15.27 -0.54
C ALA A 133 3.18 13.98 -1.15
N PRO A 134 2.88 12.77 -0.66
CA PRO A 134 3.27 11.53 -1.32
C PRO A 134 2.73 11.38 -2.75
N ILE A 135 1.51 11.88 -3.04
CA ILE A 135 0.97 11.88 -4.42
C ILE A 135 1.82 12.78 -5.32
N LEU A 136 2.17 13.97 -4.86
CA LEU A 136 3.01 14.91 -5.61
C LEU A 136 4.39 14.31 -5.87
N ASP A 137 4.99 13.67 -4.87
CA ASP A 137 6.27 12.99 -5.03
C ASP A 137 6.18 11.85 -6.06
N LEU A 138 5.10 11.06 -6.04
CA LEU A 138 4.83 10.04 -7.05
C LEU A 138 4.69 10.63 -8.46
N GLU A 139 3.91 11.70 -8.64
CA GLU A 139 3.73 12.36 -9.94
C GLU A 139 5.05 12.96 -10.46
N ASN A 140 5.79 13.65 -9.59
CA ASN A 140 7.06 14.30 -9.93
C ASN A 140 8.11 13.29 -10.38
N GLU A 141 8.26 12.18 -9.66
CA GLU A 141 9.31 11.20 -9.92
C GLU A 141 8.94 10.21 -11.03
N SER A 142 7.65 9.91 -11.21
CA SER A 142 7.21 8.99 -12.27
C SER A 142 6.96 9.67 -13.62
N GLY A 143 6.68 10.99 -13.62
CA GLY A 143 6.13 11.70 -14.78
C GLY A 143 4.71 11.25 -15.16
N LEU A 144 4.05 10.45 -14.32
CA LEU A 144 2.67 9.96 -14.51
C LEU A 144 1.69 10.85 -13.75
N LYS A 145 0.44 10.92 -14.22
CA LYS A 145 -0.62 11.68 -13.55
C LYS A 145 -1.51 10.79 -12.69
N CYS A 146 -1.71 11.15 -11.43
CA CYS A 146 -2.67 10.51 -10.55
C CYS A 146 -4.09 10.64 -11.12
N GLY A 147 -4.89 9.59 -10.98
CA GLY A 147 -6.25 9.51 -11.52
C GLY A 147 -6.31 9.12 -13.00
N ALA A 148 -5.30 9.47 -13.81
CA ALA A 148 -5.25 9.19 -15.25
C ALA A 148 -4.31 8.02 -15.60
N ASP A 149 -3.10 8.05 -15.06
CA ASP A 149 -2.05 7.07 -15.34
C ASP A 149 -1.83 6.09 -14.19
N PHE A 150 -2.10 6.47 -12.94
CA PHE A 150 -2.12 5.56 -11.79
C PHE A 150 -3.24 5.96 -10.83
N LYS A 151 -3.58 5.09 -9.88
CA LYS A 151 -4.58 5.36 -8.84
C LYS A 151 -3.98 5.24 -7.45
N ILE A 152 -4.67 5.80 -6.48
CA ILE A 152 -4.28 5.72 -5.08
C ILE A 152 -5.41 5.16 -4.21
N GLY A 153 -5.02 4.57 -3.09
CA GLY A 153 -5.94 4.25 -2.00
C GLY A 153 -5.25 4.24 -0.66
N TYR A 154 -6.06 3.98 0.36
CA TYR A 154 -5.68 3.99 1.75
C TYR A 154 -6.24 2.78 2.47
N SER A 155 -5.41 2.18 3.32
CA SER A 155 -5.79 1.12 4.21
C SER A 155 -5.03 1.34 5.52
N PRO A 156 -5.61 1.97 6.55
CA PRO A 156 -4.88 2.23 7.78
C PRO A 156 -4.46 0.92 8.45
N GLU A 157 -3.25 0.91 9.00
CA GLU A 157 -2.74 -0.22 9.77
C GLU A 157 -3.61 -0.57 10.98
N ARG A 158 -3.81 -1.87 11.26
CA ARG A 158 -4.62 -2.37 12.40
C ARG A 158 -4.05 -3.61 13.10
N ILE A 159 -2.81 -3.98 12.82
CA ILE A 159 -2.07 -5.06 13.47
C ILE A 159 -1.30 -4.46 14.65
N ASN A 160 -1.46 -5.08 15.83
CA ASN A 160 -0.64 -4.80 17.00
C ASN A 160 0.35 -5.96 17.20
N PRO A 161 1.67 -5.69 17.29
CA PRO A 161 2.64 -6.73 17.59
C PRO A 161 2.31 -7.43 18.93
N GLY A 162 2.22 -8.77 18.90
CA GLY A 162 1.93 -9.58 20.08
C GLY A 162 0.43 -9.74 20.41
N ASP A 163 -0.47 -9.19 19.58
CA ASP A 163 -1.91 -9.39 19.73
C ASP A 163 -2.38 -10.64 18.96
N GLU A 164 -2.43 -11.77 19.65
CA GLU A 164 -2.86 -13.06 19.07
C GLU A 164 -4.37 -13.13 18.80
N ALA A 165 -5.16 -12.23 19.40
CA ALA A 165 -6.59 -12.14 19.18
C ALA A 165 -6.92 -11.39 17.88
N HIS A 166 -6.10 -10.40 17.52
CA HIS A 166 -6.26 -9.54 16.34
C HIS A 166 -5.16 -9.75 15.30
N THR A 167 -4.95 -11.02 14.92
CA THR A 167 -4.07 -11.37 13.79
C THR A 167 -4.64 -10.87 12.45
N LEU A 168 -3.78 -10.67 11.46
CA LEU A 168 -4.14 -10.12 10.15
C LEU A 168 -5.33 -10.83 9.48
N ASP A 169 -5.44 -12.15 9.63
CA ASP A 169 -6.53 -12.98 9.08
C ASP A 169 -7.88 -12.82 9.82
N LYS A 170 -7.87 -12.27 11.04
CA LYS A 170 -9.07 -12.11 11.89
C LYS A 170 -9.59 -10.68 11.95
N ILE A 171 -8.72 -9.70 11.73
CA ILE A 171 -9.13 -8.28 11.74
C ILE A 171 -10.05 -7.94 10.56
N THR A 172 -10.69 -6.78 10.62
CA THR A 172 -11.35 -6.20 9.44
C THR A 172 -10.53 -5.01 8.98
N LYS A 173 -9.89 -5.10 7.82
CA LYS A 173 -9.17 -3.98 7.22
C LYS A 173 -10.15 -2.97 6.64
N ILE A 174 -9.89 -1.69 6.90
CA ILE A 174 -10.62 -0.59 6.28
C ILE A 174 -9.92 -0.28 4.96
N VAL A 175 -10.66 -0.15 3.87
CA VAL A 175 -10.10 0.23 2.56
C VAL A 175 -10.88 1.39 1.97
N ALA A 176 -10.17 2.32 1.34
CA ALA A 176 -10.73 3.42 0.57
C ALA A 176 -9.85 3.72 -0.65
N GLY A 177 -10.43 3.74 -1.84
CA GLY A 177 -9.76 4.26 -3.03
C GLY A 177 -10.03 5.75 -3.23
N MET A 178 -9.28 6.39 -4.14
CA MET A 178 -9.59 7.74 -4.60
C MET A 178 -10.94 7.87 -5.34
N ASP A 179 -11.48 6.74 -5.80
CA ASP A 179 -12.78 6.59 -6.41
C ASP A 179 -13.41 5.23 -6.06
N GLU A 180 -14.70 5.06 -6.37
CA GLU A 180 -15.46 3.83 -6.09
C GLU A 180 -14.85 2.61 -6.80
N GLU A 181 -14.39 2.78 -8.04
CA GLU A 181 -13.74 1.72 -8.81
C GLU A 181 -12.48 1.21 -8.11
N THR A 182 -11.62 2.12 -7.65
CA THR A 182 -10.40 1.77 -6.91
C THR A 182 -10.75 1.11 -5.59
N THR A 183 -11.80 1.57 -4.90
CA THR A 183 -12.25 0.97 -3.64
C THR A 183 -12.69 -0.48 -3.79
N GLU A 184 -13.45 -0.80 -4.85
CA GLU A 184 -13.85 -2.19 -5.12
C GLU A 184 -12.64 -3.08 -5.46
N ILE A 185 -11.69 -2.58 -6.26
CA ILE A 185 -10.46 -3.33 -6.58
C ILE A 185 -9.63 -3.60 -5.32
N LEU A 186 -9.51 -2.62 -4.42
CA LEU A 186 -8.81 -2.81 -3.15
C LEU A 186 -9.56 -3.79 -2.24
N ALA A 187 -10.89 -3.76 -2.22
CA ALA A 187 -11.66 -4.73 -1.46
C ALA A 187 -11.48 -6.16 -1.98
N GLU A 188 -11.39 -6.36 -3.30
CA GLU A 188 -11.02 -7.65 -3.89
C GLU A 188 -9.60 -8.07 -3.50
N LEU A 189 -8.63 -7.14 -3.53
CA LEU A 189 -7.25 -7.42 -3.15
C LEU A 189 -7.15 -7.84 -1.68
N TYR A 190 -7.57 -7.00 -0.74
CA TYR A 190 -7.47 -7.28 0.69
C TYR A 190 -8.38 -8.43 1.14
N GLY A 191 -9.49 -8.66 0.44
CA GLY A 191 -10.37 -9.80 0.65
C GLY A 191 -9.69 -11.17 0.45
N LEU A 192 -8.53 -11.22 -0.22
CA LEU A 192 -7.72 -12.44 -0.31
C LEU A 192 -7.15 -12.87 1.04
N ILE A 193 -6.86 -11.92 1.93
CA ILE A 193 -6.11 -12.18 3.16
C ILE A 193 -6.92 -11.96 4.43
N THR A 194 -8.05 -11.23 4.37
CA THR A 194 -8.81 -10.83 5.56
C THR A 194 -10.20 -10.28 5.24
N ASN A 195 -10.97 -9.92 6.26
CA ASN A 195 -12.26 -9.23 6.10
C ASN A 195 -12.06 -7.75 5.74
N VAL A 196 -12.95 -7.20 4.91
CA VAL A 196 -12.83 -5.82 4.42
C VAL A 196 -14.06 -4.99 4.76
N TYR A 197 -13.81 -3.81 5.33
CA TYR A 197 -14.77 -2.72 5.41
C TYR A 197 -14.43 -1.64 4.38
N LYS A 198 -15.34 -1.41 3.43
CA LYS A 198 -15.20 -0.34 2.43
C LYS A 198 -15.63 0.99 3.05
N ALA A 199 -14.68 1.88 3.31
CA ALA A 199 -14.99 3.24 3.71
C ALA A 199 -15.49 4.05 2.50
N LYS A 200 -16.32 5.07 2.77
CA LYS A 200 -16.92 5.92 1.75
C LYS A 200 -15.87 6.67 0.90
N ASP A 201 -14.82 7.12 1.57
CA ASP A 201 -13.72 7.89 1.00
C ASP A 201 -12.49 7.78 1.92
N ILE A 202 -11.33 8.20 1.42
CA ILE A 202 -10.06 8.16 2.15
C ILE A 202 -10.18 8.94 3.47
N LYS A 203 -10.85 10.09 3.46
CA LYS A 203 -11.08 10.93 4.65
C LYS A 203 -11.84 10.17 5.75
N THR A 204 -12.84 9.36 5.38
CA THR A 204 -13.58 8.52 6.31
C THR A 204 -12.70 7.41 6.88
N ALA A 205 -11.85 6.78 6.04
CA ALA A 205 -10.90 5.77 6.49
C ALA A 205 -9.85 6.34 7.46
N GLU A 206 -9.36 7.56 7.23
CA GLU A 206 -8.47 8.29 8.16
C GLU A 206 -9.17 8.52 9.51
N ALA A 207 -10.40 9.07 9.49
CA ALA A 207 -11.14 9.38 10.70
C ALA A 207 -11.44 8.15 11.57
N ALA A 208 -11.70 7.00 10.95
CA ALA A 208 -11.95 5.75 11.68
C ALA A 208 -10.76 5.34 12.55
N LYS A 209 -9.53 5.52 12.05
CA LYS A 209 -8.30 5.17 12.79
C LYS A 209 -8.09 6.04 14.03
N VAL A 210 -8.52 7.30 13.97
CA VAL A 210 -8.41 8.26 15.08
C VAL A 210 -9.26 7.84 16.26
N ILE A 211 -10.50 7.45 15.98
CA ILE A 211 -11.46 7.02 17.02
C ILE A 211 -10.94 5.76 17.73
N GLU A 212 -10.24 4.88 17.01
CA GLU A 212 -9.61 3.69 17.59
C GLU A 212 -8.47 4.03 18.55
N ASN A 213 -7.67 5.06 18.25
CA ASN A 213 -6.50 5.45 19.05
C ASN A 213 -6.82 6.34 20.27
N ILE A 214 -8.04 6.87 20.38
CA ILE A 214 -8.48 7.73 21.50
C ILE A 214 -9.03 6.90 22.70
N ARG A 215 -9.14 5.57 22.55
CA ARG A 215 -9.63 4.68 23.61
C ARG A 215 -8.53 4.16 24.53
#